data_AF-A0A6P1TPI4-F1
#
_entry.id   AF-A0A6P1TPI4-F1
#
_cell.length_a   1.000
_cell.length_b   1.000
_cell.length_c   1.000
_cell.angle_alpha   90.00
_cell.angle_beta   90.00
_cell.angle_gamma   90.00
#
_symmetry.space_group_name_H-M   'P 1'
#
loop_
_entity.id
_entity.type
_entity.pdbx_description
1 polymer ?
#
loop_
_entity_poly.entity_id
_entity_poly.type
_entity_poly.pdbx_seq_one_letter_code
_entity_poly.pdbx_strand_id
1 'polypeptide(L)'
;MTRAFTEILILVINALSADTLAYIAGVIQKVMNHMDEAAFQNLTKQLHKSMHRSLYMIITAELPKIAFIPYFIIFGFTNWWFTAGAVVAVAASLFVSKPLILPTYKKIYDSLESSDVSGLREWRRKLQARNRFRAVLQFVSVILMIIGLYGVS
;
A
#
# COMPACT_ATOMS: atom_id res chain seq x y z
N MET A 1 -20.79 -15.59 13.45
CA MET A 1 -19.36 -15.23 13.43
C MET A 1 -19.01 -14.60 14.77
N THR A 2 -17.91 -14.98 15.40
CA THR A 2 -17.40 -14.33 16.61
C THR A 2 -16.56 -13.10 16.23
N ARG A 3 -16.46 -12.10 17.12
CA ARG A 3 -15.61 -10.91 16.91
C ARG A 3 -14.18 -11.31 16.57
N ALA A 4 -13.58 -12.20 17.36
CA ALA A 4 -12.22 -12.68 17.18
C ALA A 4 -12.00 -13.31 15.79
N PHE A 5 -12.95 -14.11 15.30
CA PHE A 5 -12.85 -14.69 13.96
C PHE A 5 -12.83 -13.61 12.87
N THR A 6 -13.70 -12.59 12.98
CA THR A 6 -13.73 -11.46 12.03
C THR A 6 -12.44 -10.63 12.10
N GLU A 7 -11.93 -10.35 13.30
CA GLU A 7 -10.67 -9.62 13.50
C GLU A 7 -9.47 -10.36 12.90
N ILE A 8 -9.39 -11.69 13.09
CA ILE A 8 -8.35 -12.54 12.48
C ILE A 8 -8.45 -12.49 10.95
N LEU A 9 -9.65 -12.62 10.40
CA LEU A 9 -9.84 -12.61 8.94
C LEU A 9 -9.42 -11.27 8.33
N ILE A 10 -9.79 -10.15 8.96
CA ILE A 10 -9.36 -8.81 8.56
C ILE A 10 -7.85 -8.65 8.69
N LEU A 11 -7.26 -9.11 9.80
CA LEU A 11 -5.82 -9.07 10.03
C LEU A 11 -5.07 -9.81 8.92
N VAL A 12 -5.49 -11.02 8.55
CA VAL A 12 -4.85 -11.82 7.49
C VAL A 12 -4.87 -11.06 6.16
N ILE A 13 -6.00 -10.48 5.78
CA ILE A 13 -6.10 -9.71 4.52
C ILE A 13 -5.20 -8.45 4.61
N ASN A 14 -5.19 -7.77 5.76
CA ASN A 14 -4.36 -6.59 5.99
C ASN A 14 -2.85 -6.91 5.95
N ALA A 15 -2.46 -8.08 6.47
CA ALA A 15 -1.09 -8.59 6.43
C ALA A 15 -0.64 -8.95 5.01
N LEU A 16 -1.50 -9.58 4.21
CA LEU A 16 -1.22 -9.84 2.79
C LEU A 16 -1.02 -8.52 2.01
N SER A 17 -1.79 -7.48 2.35
CA SER A 17 -1.60 -6.14 1.80
C SER A 17 -0.24 -5.54 2.19
N ALA A 18 0.16 -5.68 3.46
CA ALA A 18 1.45 -5.22 3.96
C ALA A 18 2.61 -5.92 3.24
N ASP A 19 2.53 -7.25 3.10
CA ASP A 19 3.54 -8.06 2.41
C ASP A 19 3.68 -7.66 0.94
N THR A 20 2.56 -7.50 0.24
CA THR A 20 2.55 -7.02 -1.16
C THR A 20 3.25 -5.66 -1.29
N LEU A 21 2.98 -4.73 -0.38
CA LEU A 21 3.63 -3.42 -0.37
C LEU A 21 5.12 -3.50 -0.03
N ALA A 22 5.51 -4.39 0.88
CA ALA A 22 6.89 -4.66 1.22
C ALA A 22 7.66 -5.21 0.01
N TYR A 23 7.06 -6.16 -0.71
CA TYR A 23 7.60 -6.72 -1.94
C TYR A 23 7.80 -5.64 -3.02
N ILE A 24 6.82 -4.76 -3.23
CA ILE A 24 6.93 -3.63 -4.16
C ILE A 24 8.09 -2.70 -3.73
N ALA A 25 8.14 -2.30 -2.47
CA ALA A 25 9.11 -1.34 -1.95
C ALA A 25 10.54 -1.90 -1.84
N GLY A 26 10.68 -3.22 -1.64
CA GLY A 26 11.93 -3.91 -1.41
C GLY A 26 12.51 -4.56 -2.67
N VAL A 27 11.70 -5.33 -3.39
CA VAL A 27 12.15 -6.13 -4.54
C VAL A 27 11.94 -5.36 -5.84
N ILE A 28 10.70 -4.98 -6.16
CA ILE A 28 10.39 -4.32 -7.43
C ILE A 28 11.16 -3.00 -7.55
N GLN A 29 11.15 -2.19 -6.50
CA GLN A 29 11.87 -0.92 -6.49
C GLN A 29 13.39 -1.11 -6.63
N LYS A 30 13.97 -2.18 -6.05
CA LYS A 30 15.39 -2.49 -6.23
C LYS A 30 15.69 -2.85 -7.67
N VAL A 31 14.84 -3.65 -8.32
CA VAL A 31 14.96 -3.96 -9.76
C VAL A 31 14.88 -2.68 -10.59
N MET A 32 13.87 -1.83 -10.34
CA MET A 32 13.70 -0.53 -11.00
C MET A 32 14.90 0.40 -10.83
N ASN A 33 15.63 0.30 -9.71
CA ASN A 33 16.81 1.12 -9.46
C ASN A 33 18.03 0.73 -10.27
N HIS A 34 18.14 -0.52 -10.72
CA HIS A 34 19.26 -1.01 -11.55
C HIS A 34 18.98 -0.93 -13.05
N MET A 35 17.77 -0.51 -13.44
CA MET A 35 17.40 -0.31 -14.84
C MET A 35 17.92 1.03 -15.36
N ASP A 36 18.26 1.05 -16.64
CA ASP A 36 18.42 2.28 -17.40
C ASP A 36 17.10 3.10 -17.40
N GLU A 37 17.17 4.35 -17.82
CA GLU A 37 16.05 5.27 -17.73
C GLU A 37 14.89 4.84 -18.64
N ALA A 38 15.18 4.34 -19.83
CA ALA A 38 14.18 3.89 -20.79
C ALA A 38 13.41 2.64 -20.30
N ALA A 39 14.12 1.64 -19.77
CA ALA A 39 13.50 0.43 -19.21
C ALA A 39 12.72 0.76 -17.94
N PHE A 40 13.23 1.65 -17.08
CA PHE A 40 12.51 2.12 -15.90
C PHE A 40 11.19 2.78 -16.28
N GLN A 41 11.19 3.67 -17.28
CA GLN A 41 9.98 4.33 -17.76
C GLN A 41 8.97 3.32 -18.32
N ASN A 42 9.41 2.43 -19.21
CA ASN A 42 8.54 1.42 -19.82
C ASN A 42 7.94 0.48 -18.79
N LEU A 43 8.75 0.01 -17.84
CA LEU A 43 8.28 -0.84 -16.75
C LEU A 43 7.27 -0.09 -15.87
N THR A 44 7.56 1.16 -15.51
CA THR A 44 6.66 1.99 -14.69
C THR A 44 5.30 2.18 -15.37
N LYS A 45 5.29 2.40 -16.69
CA LYS A 45 4.07 2.52 -17.51
C LYS A 45 3.28 1.21 -17.55
N GLN A 46 3.95 0.09 -17.79
CA GLN A 46 3.33 -1.22 -17.79
C GLN A 46 2.76 -1.57 -16.41
N LEU A 47 3.51 -1.32 -15.33
CA LEU A 47 3.03 -1.50 -13.96
C LEU A 47 1.79 -0.67 -13.68
N HIS A 48 1.80 0.62 -14.04
CA HIS A 48 0.63 1.48 -13.79
C HIS A 48 -0.61 0.96 -14.52
N LYS A 49 -0.49 0.56 -15.78
CA LYS A 49 -1.59 0.01 -16.59
C LYS A 49 -2.07 -1.35 -16.06
N SER A 50 -1.14 -2.22 -15.67
CA SER A 50 -1.44 -3.58 -15.20
C SER A 50 -1.99 -3.60 -13.76
N MET A 51 -1.51 -2.73 -12.87
CA MET A 51 -1.99 -2.64 -11.49
C MET A 51 -3.48 -2.28 -11.42
N HIS A 52 -3.97 -1.40 -12.30
CA HIS A 52 -5.40 -1.03 -12.36
C HIS A 52 -6.29 -2.13 -12.95
N ARG A 53 -5.71 -3.14 -13.61
CA ARG A 53 -6.43 -4.26 -14.23
C ARG A 53 -6.29 -5.56 -13.45
N SER A 54 -5.35 -5.63 -12.51
CA SER A 54 -5.10 -6.82 -11.69
C SER A 54 -6.15 -6.93 -10.59
N LEU A 55 -7.02 -7.95 -10.69
CA LEU A 55 -7.97 -8.30 -9.63
C LEU A 55 -7.27 -8.52 -8.29
N TYR A 56 -6.10 -9.16 -8.30
CA TYR A 56 -5.30 -9.38 -7.09
C TYR A 56 -4.96 -8.06 -6.39
N MET A 57 -4.43 -7.07 -7.14
CA MET A 57 -4.07 -5.76 -6.56
C MET A 57 -5.28 -4.99 -6.06
N ILE A 58 -6.41 -5.08 -6.76
CA ILE A 58 -7.67 -4.46 -6.32
C ILE A 58 -8.13 -5.12 -5.02
N ILE A 59 -8.11 -6.45 -4.94
CA ILE A 59 -8.49 -7.19 -3.74
C ILE A 59 -7.57 -6.84 -2.57
N THR A 60 -6.24 -6.96 -2.73
CA THR A 60 -5.30 -6.70 -1.63
C THR A 60 -5.27 -5.24 -1.19
N ALA A 61 -5.62 -4.28 -2.07
CA ALA A 61 -5.66 -2.87 -1.73
C ALA A 61 -7.01 -2.40 -1.17
N GLU A 62 -8.14 -2.90 -1.70
CA GLU A 62 -9.49 -2.40 -1.39
C GLU A 62 -10.25 -3.30 -0.41
N LEU A 63 -10.04 -4.62 -0.44
CA LEU A 63 -10.76 -5.55 0.43
C LEU A 63 -10.57 -5.27 1.93
N PRO A 64 -9.36 -4.93 2.45
CA PRO A 64 -9.22 -4.54 3.85
C PRO A 64 -10.13 -3.35 4.21
N LYS A 65 -10.19 -2.34 3.34
CA LYS A 65 -11.00 -1.12 3.55
C LYS A 65 -12.49 -1.44 3.59
N ILE A 66 -12.95 -2.28 2.68
CA ILE A 66 -14.34 -2.73 2.63
C ILE A 66 -14.67 -3.58 3.86
N ALA A 67 -13.74 -4.43 4.32
CA ALA A 67 -13.96 -5.32 5.46
C ALA A 67 -14.05 -4.58 6.81
N PHE A 68 -13.41 -3.41 6.96
CA PHE A 68 -13.53 -2.60 8.17
C PHE A 68 -14.95 -2.05 8.38
N ILE A 69 -15.67 -1.70 7.31
CA ILE A 69 -17.01 -1.10 7.40
C ILE A 69 -18.02 -2.02 8.13
N PRO A 70 -18.27 -3.26 7.68
CA PRO A 70 -19.19 -4.15 8.37
C PRO A 70 -18.68 -4.53 9.77
N TYR A 71 -17.37 -4.61 9.98
CA TYR A 71 -16.81 -4.84 11.31
C TYR A 71 -17.22 -3.75 12.31
N PHE A 72 -17.04 -2.48 11.96
CA PHE A 72 -17.41 -1.37 12.86
C PHE A 72 -18.93 -1.22 13.04
N ILE A 73 -19.73 -1.58 12.04
CA ILE A 73 -21.20 -1.62 12.16
C ILE A 73 -21.65 -2.68 13.18
N ILE A 74 -21.04 -3.88 13.14
CA ILE A 74 -21.47 -5.02 13.96
C ILE A 74 -20.87 -4.98 15.37
N PHE A 75 -19.59 -4.62 15.51
CA PHE A 75 -18.82 -4.76 16.75
C PHE A 75 -18.47 -3.42 17.43
N GLY A 76 -18.73 -2.29 16.76
CA GLY A 76 -18.37 -0.96 17.23
C GLY A 76 -16.87 -0.74 17.36
N PHE A 77 -16.47 0.26 18.14
CA PHE A 77 -15.07 0.68 18.36
C PHE A 77 -14.48 0.14 19.67
N THR A 78 -14.97 -1.01 20.13
CA THR A 78 -14.64 -1.53 21.47
C THR A 78 -13.19 -2.01 21.60
N ASN A 79 -12.58 -2.49 20.52
CA ASN A 79 -11.16 -2.84 20.47
C ASN A 79 -10.36 -1.65 19.94
N TRP A 80 -9.84 -0.82 20.85
CA TRP A 80 -9.14 0.42 20.49
C TRP A 80 -7.86 0.19 19.69
N TRP A 81 -7.09 -0.85 20.01
CA TRP A 81 -5.87 -1.20 19.28
C TRP A 81 -6.17 -1.69 17.86
N PHE A 82 -7.18 -2.55 17.71
CA PHE A 82 -7.64 -2.98 16.39
C PHE A 82 -8.19 -1.81 15.56
N THR A 83 -8.94 -0.92 16.21
CA THR A 83 -9.44 0.32 15.60
C THR A 83 -8.31 1.22 15.12
N ALA A 84 -7.30 1.47 15.97
CA ALA A 84 -6.14 2.25 15.61
C ALA A 84 -5.39 1.63 14.42
N GLY A 85 -5.21 0.30 14.42
CA GLY A 85 -4.66 -0.43 13.30
C GLY A 85 -5.46 -0.21 12.01
N ALA A 86 -6.78 -0.32 12.05
CA ALA A 86 -7.66 -0.09 10.90
C ALA A 86 -7.54 1.35 10.36
N VAL A 87 -7.53 2.35 11.26
CA VAL A 87 -7.33 3.75 10.88
C VAL A 87 -5.99 3.96 10.20
N VAL A 88 -4.90 3.38 10.73
CA VAL A 88 -3.57 3.49 10.14
C VAL A 88 -3.53 2.83 8.75
N ALA A 89 -4.16 1.67 8.55
CA ALA A 89 -4.26 1.03 7.23
C ALA A 89 -5.00 1.92 6.21
N VAL A 90 -6.15 2.46 6.60
CA VAL A 90 -6.94 3.36 5.75
C VAL A 90 -6.14 4.62 5.41
N ALA A 91 -5.49 5.22 6.40
CA ALA A 91 -4.65 6.40 6.23
C ALA A 91 -3.48 6.12 5.28
N ALA A 92 -2.76 5.02 5.46
CA ALA A 92 -1.66 4.61 4.56
C ALA A 92 -2.15 4.47 3.11
N SER A 93 -3.33 3.89 2.91
CA SER A 93 -3.93 3.72 1.59
C SER A 93 -4.38 5.04 0.95
N LEU A 94 -5.08 5.89 1.69
CA LEU A 94 -5.64 7.16 1.19
C LEU A 94 -4.56 8.24 1.00
N PHE A 95 -3.69 8.43 1.98
CA PHE A 95 -2.73 9.54 2.00
C PHE A 95 -1.44 9.25 1.22
N VAL A 96 -1.09 7.99 0.95
CA VAL A 96 0.14 7.68 0.21
C VAL A 96 -0.12 7.29 -1.25
N SER A 97 -1.18 6.55 -1.53
CA SER A 97 -1.44 6.06 -2.90
C SER A 97 -1.89 7.16 -3.85
N LYS A 98 -2.94 7.90 -3.47
CA LYS A 98 -3.60 8.87 -4.37
C LYS A 98 -2.86 10.20 -4.51
N PRO A 99 -2.40 10.87 -3.44
CA PRO A 99 -1.80 12.19 -3.56
C PRO A 99 -0.26 12.13 -3.74
N LEU A 100 0.41 11.04 -3.35
CA LEU A 100 1.87 10.96 -3.42
C LEU A 100 2.34 10.04 -4.55
N ILE A 101 1.77 8.86 -4.73
CA ILE A 101 2.29 7.91 -5.71
C ILE A 101 1.78 8.22 -7.14
N LEU A 102 0.48 8.45 -7.33
CA LEU A 102 -0.14 8.74 -8.63
C LEU A 102 0.47 9.94 -9.38
N PRO A 103 0.74 11.10 -8.74
CA PRO A 103 1.36 12.23 -9.43
C PRO A 103 2.81 11.94 -9.86
N THR A 104 3.52 11.04 -9.16
CA THR A 104 4.86 10.59 -9.57
C THR A 104 4.80 9.77 -10.84
N TYR A 105 3.84 8.86 -10.96
CA TYR A 105 3.62 8.10 -12.20
C TYR A 105 3.31 9.04 -13.38
N LYS A 106 2.45 10.05 -13.17
CA LYS A 106 2.14 11.04 -14.20
C LYS A 106 3.36 11.87 -14.60
N LYS A 107 4.16 12.36 -13.64
CA LYS A 107 5.37 13.13 -13.96
C LYS A 107 6.46 12.30 -14.64
N ILE A 108 6.60 11.02 -14.28
CA ILE A 108 7.48 10.08 -15.02
C ILE A 108 6.97 9.91 -16.46
N TYR A 109 5.64 9.87 -16.65
CA TYR A 109 5.04 9.81 -17.97
C TYR A 109 5.33 11.06 -18.80
N ASP A 110 5.16 12.25 -18.22
CA ASP A 110 5.38 13.53 -18.91
C ASP A 110 6.87 13.76 -19.24
N SER A 111 7.79 13.20 -18.44
CA SER A 111 9.24 13.23 -18.73
C SER A 111 9.70 12.29 -19.86
N LEU A 112 8.79 11.57 -20.54
CA LEU A 112 9.11 10.81 -21.76
C LEU A 112 9.26 11.72 -22.99
N GLU A 113 8.63 12.89 -22.99
CA GLU A 113 8.62 13.81 -24.14
C GLU A 113 9.75 14.83 -24.07
N SER A 114 10.26 15.13 -22.88
CA SER A 114 11.46 15.94 -22.68
C SER A 114 12.65 15.02 -22.42
N SER A 115 13.78 15.25 -23.08
CA SER A 115 15.06 14.57 -22.89
C SER A 115 15.69 14.80 -21.49
N ASP A 116 14.89 15.06 -20.47
CA ASP A 116 15.30 15.45 -19.13
C ASP A 116 15.56 14.21 -18.23
N VAL A 117 16.70 13.58 -18.50
CA VAL A 117 17.25 12.43 -17.77
C VAL A 117 17.47 12.76 -16.28
N SER A 118 17.71 14.03 -15.94
CA SER A 118 18.03 14.47 -14.58
C SER A 118 16.83 14.38 -13.62
N GLY A 119 15.63 14.72 -14.09
CA GLY A 119 14.39 14.65 -13.31
C GLY A 119 13.98 13.21 -12.96
N LEU A 120 14.28 12.24 -13.82
CA LEU A 120 13.90 10.83 -13.63
C LEU A 120 14.54 10.19 -12.40
N ARG A 121 15.80 10.52 -12.12
CA ARG A 121 16.52 9.99 -10.95
C ARG A 121 15.91 10.50 -9.64
N GLU A 122 15.47 11.75 -9.62
CA GLU A 122 14.76 12.33 -8.48
C GLU A 122 13.39 11.67 -8.28
N TRP A 123 12.63 11.46 -9.36
CA TRP A 123 11.34 10.78 -9.31
C TRP A 123 11.46 9.32 -8.85
N ARG A 124 12.50 8.62 -9.29
CA ARG A 124 12.83 7.26 -8.83
C ARG A 124 13.06 7.21 -7.31
N ARG A 125 13.85 8.15 -6.77
CA ARG A 125 14.08 8.27 -5.31
C ARG A 125 12.80 8.60 -4.55
N LYS A 126 11.98 9.53 -5.06
CA LYS A 126 10.69 9.90 -4.45
C LYS A 126 9.73 8.70 -4.44
N LEU A 127 9.64 7.95 -5.53
CA LEU A 127 8.80 6.75 -5.62
C LEU A 127 9.22 5.69 -4.60
N GLN A 128 10.53 5.42 -4.49
CA GLN A 128 11.08 4.49 -3.50
C GLN A 128 10.75 4.92 -2.06
N ALA A 129 10.98 6.18 -1.72
CA ALA A 129 10.70 6.69 -0.38
C ALA A 129 9.20 6.58 -0.05
N ARG A 130 8.33 6.92 -1.00
CA ARG A 130 6.86 6.85 -0.84
C ARG A 130 6.37 5.42 -0.69
N ASN A 131 6.87 4.49 -1.51
CA ASN A 131 6.53 3.06 -1.42
C ASN A 131 6.99 2.46 -0.08
N ARG A 132 8.21 2.77 0.37
CA ARG A 132 8.72 2.33 1.68
C ARG A 132 7.90 2.88 2.83
N PHE A 133 7.60 4.17 2.81
CA PHE A 133 6.79 4.81 3.83
C PHE A 133 5.40 4.17 3.93
N ARG A 134 4.76 3.91 2.78
CA ARG A 134 3.48 3.20 2.73
C ARG A 134 3.57 1.80 3.33
N ALA A 135 4.60 1.04 2.98
CA ALA A 135 4.80 -0.32 3.51
C ALA A 135 5.01 -0.30 5.04
N VAL A 136 5.81 0.64 5.56
CA VAL A 136 6.04 0.80 7.00
C VAL A 136 4.74 1.11 7.74
N LEU A 137 3.94 2.06 7.25
CA LEU A 137 2.64 2.36 7.85
C LEU A 137 1.71 1.15 7.84
N GLN A 138 1.72 0.38 6.76
CA GLN A 138 0.92 -0.83 6.65
C GLN A 138 1.36 -1.90 7.67
N PHE A 139 2.67 -2.06 7.90
CA PHE A 139 3.17 -2.95 8.96
C PHE A 139 2.79 -2.46 10.36
N VAL A 140 2.88 -1.15 10.63
CA VAL A 140 2.42 -0.58 11.90
C VAL A 140 0.95 -0.89 12.15
N SER A 141 0.11 -0.77 11.11
CA SER A 141 -1.30 -1.17 11.18
C SER A 141 -1.49 -2.63 11.58
N VAL A 142 -0.75 -3.56 10.94
CA VAL A 142 -0.79 -5.00 11.25
C VAL A 142 -0.36 -5.26 12.70
N ILE A 143 0.71 -4.62 13.17
CA ILE A 143 1.19 -4.76 14.55
C ILE A 143 0.12 -4.29 15.56
N LEU A 144 -0.52 -3.14 15.31
CA LEU A 144 -1.58 -2.63 16.18
C LEU A 144 -2.78 -3.59 16.23
N MET A 145 -3.17 -4.19 15.11
CA MET A 145 -4.24 -5.19 15.06
C MET A 145 -3.87 -6.49 15.81
N ILE A 146 -2.62 -6.94 15.71
CA ILE A 146 -2.10 -8.08 16.49
C ILE A 146 -2.20 -7.76 17.99
N ILE A 147 -1.74 -6.58 18.42
CA ILE A 147 -1.86 -6.15 19.81
C ILE A 147 -3.33 -6.13 20.24
N GLY A 148 -4.25 -5.67 19.39
CA GLY A 148 -5.68 -5.69 19.69
C GLY A 148 -6.28 -7.09 19.85
N LEU A 149 -5.74 -8.09 19.14
CA LEU A 149 -6.19 -9.48 19.27
C LEU A 149 -5.69 -10.15 20.57
N TYR A 150 -4.49 -9.83 21.02
CA TYR A 150 -3.87 -10.47 22.20
C TYR A 150 -3.98 -9.65 23.48
N GLY A 151 -4.21 -8.34 23.40
CA GLY A 151 -4.23 -7.40 24.53
C GLY A 151 -5.61 -7.06 25.05
N VAL A 152 -6.68 -7.60 24.46
CA VAL A 152 -8.06 -7.47 24.93
C VAL A 152 -8.55 -8.85 25.37
N SER A 153 -8.04 -9.32 26.51
CA SER A 153 -8.58 -10.43 27.31
C SER A 153 -9.27 -9.86 28.54
#